data_AF-A0A971X9D7-F1
#
_entry.id   AF-A0A971X9D7-F1
#
_cell.length_a   1.000
_cell.length_b   1.000
_cell.length_c   1.000
_cell.angle_alpha   90.00
_cell.angle_beta   90.00
_cell.angle_gamma   90.00
#
_symmetry.space_group_name_H-M   'P 1'
#
loop_
_entity.id
_entity.type
_entity.pdbx_description
1 polymer ?
#
loop_
_entity_poly.entity_id
_entity_poly.type
_entity_poly.pdbx_seq_one_letter_code
_entity_poly.pdbx_strand_id
1 'polypeptide(L)'
;MPIFDMPLHELKEYKGTNPKPEDFDEYWDRALKELDSTKPNPKLVPSEFITPFAKCYDLYFTGVKGARIHAKFLKPKNIDKPRPAILQFHGYSDNSGSWQRKLGYAASGFVVAAMDCRGQGGLSEDKG
;
A
#
# COMPACT_ATOMS: atom_id res chain seq x y z
N MET A 1 -9.66 36.11 -4.11
CA MET A 1 -8.78 34.96 -3.83
C MET A 1 -7.88 34.78 -5.03
N PRO A 2 -6.54 34.75 -4.91
CA PRO A 2 -5.73 34.43 -6.07
C PRO A 2 -6.04 32.98 -6.45
N ILE A 3 -6.60 32.80 -7.65
CA ILE A 3 -6.73 31.51 -8.31
C ILE A 3 -5.31 31.15 -8.77
N PHE A 4 -4.66 30.21 -8.08
CA PHE A 4 -3.28 29.81 -8.35
C PHE A 4 -3.16 28.63 -9.33
N ASP A 5 -4.30 28.17 -9.85
CA ASP A 5 -4.41 26.99 -10.70
C ASP A 5 -5.45 27.23 -11.82
N MET A 6 -5.55 26.31 -12.77
CA MET A 6 -6.53 26.37 -13.84
C MET A 6 -7.97 26.32 -13.29
N PRO A 7 -8.94 27.00 -13.92
CA PRO A 7 -10.33 26.86 -13.55
C PRO A 7 -10.82 25.41 -13.75
N LEU A 8 -11.81 24.97 -12.96
CA LEU A 8 -12.28 23.59 -12.93
C LEU A 8 -12.64 23.01 -14.31
N HIS A 9 -13.21 23.82 -15.21
CA HIS A 9 -13.57 23.36 -16.55
C HIS A 9 -12.34 23.04 -17.40
N GLU A 10 -11.23 23.77 -17.23
CA GLU A 10 -9.97 23.47 -17.88
C GLU A 10 -9.25 22.29 -17.22
N LEU A 11 -9.30 22.15 -15.89
CA LEU A 11 -8.74 21.00 -15.18
C LEU A 11 -9.32 19.66 -15.65
N LYS A 12 -10.60 19.63 -16.03
CA LYS A 12 -11.26 18.43 -16.58
C LYS A 12 -10.71 18.02 -17.95
N GLU A 13 -10.18 18.97 -18.71
CA GLU A 13 -9.61 18.77 -20.04
C GLU A 13 -8.07 18.67 -20.02
N TYR A 14 -7.44 18.94 -18.89
CA TYR A 14 -5.99 18.96 -18.72
C TYR A 14 -5.37 17.56 -18.87
N LYS A 15 -4.34 17.45 -19.72
CA LYS A 15 -3.68 16.17 -20.07
C LYS A 15 -2.26 16.00 -19.52
N GLY A 16 -1.83 16.91 -18.63
CA GLY A 16 -0.45 16.94 -18.13
C GLY A 16 0.51 17.72 -19.03
N THR A 17 1.66 18.10 -18.48
CA THR A 17 2.74 18.81 -19.18
C THR A 17 4.08 18.07 -19.14
N ASN A 18 4.28 17.16 -18.18
CA ASN A 18 5.48 16.35 -18.11
C ASN A 18 5.56 15.39 -19.31
N PRO A 19 6.69 15.34 -20.03
CA PRO A 19 6.86 14.42 -21.14
C PRO A 19 6.86 12.96 -20.63
N LYS A 20 6.23 12.06 -21.40
CA LYS A 20 6.37 10.62 -21.22
C LYS A 20 7.71 10.20 -21.86
N PRO A 21 8.65 9.57 -21.12
CA PRO A 21 9.87 9.01 -21.72
C PRO A 21 9.58 8.04 -22.86
N GLU A 22 10.45 7.98 -23.87
CA GLU A 22 10.28 7.10 -25.04
C GLU A 22 10.27 5.62 -24.63
N ASP A 23 11.07 5.24 -23.63
CA ASP A 23 11.20 3.87 -23.13
C ASP A 23 10.31 3.59 -21.90
N PHE A 24 9.28 4.42 -21.63
CA PHE A 24 8.47 4.30 -20.42
C PHE A 24 7.86 2.89 -20.25
N ASP A 25 7.31 2.32 -21.31
CA ASP A 25 6.68 1.00 -21.26
C ASP A 25 7.74 -0.10 -21.07
N GLU A 26 8.88 0.00 -21.77
CA GLU A 26 10.01 -0.94 -21.63
C GLU A 26 10.66 -0.90 -20.24
N TYR A 27 10.75 0.29 -19.64
CA TYR A 27 11.22 0.47 -18.26
C TYR A 27 10.35 -0.30 -17.28
N TRP A 28 9.02 -0.14 -17.36
CA TRP A 28 8.10 -0.82 -16.45
C TRP A 28 8.06 -2.33 -16.68
N ASP A 29 8.19 -2.78 -17.93
CA ASP A 29 8.33 -4.21 -18.24
C ASP A 29 9.57 -4.83 -17.58
N ARG A 30 10.72 -4.14 -17.62
CA ARG A 30 11.93 -4.58 -16.92
C ARG A 30 11.74 -4.57 -15.40
N ALA A 31 11.13 -3.53 -14.84
CA ALA A 31 10.92 -3.39 -13.41
C ALA A 31 9.96 -4.49 -12.86
N LEU A 32 8.90 -4.82 -13.60
CA LEU A 32 7.98 -5.90 -13.23
C LEU A 32 8.66 -7.27 -13.34
N LYS A 33 9.50 -7.51 -14.36
CA LYS A 33 10.30 -8.75 -14.44
C LYS A 33 11.26 -8.91 -13.26
N GLU A 34 11.90 -7.83 -12.80
CA GLU A 34 12.73 -7.86 -11.59
C GLU A 34 11.88 -8.24 -10.37
N LEU A 35 10.70 -7.64 -10.21
CA LEU A 35 9.76 -7.97 -9.15
C LEU A 35 9.33 -9.44 -9.18
N ASP A 36 8.95 -9.97 -10.35
CA ASP A 36 8.53 -11.36 -10.53
C ASP A 36 9.66 -12.36 -10.22
N SER A 37 10.91 -11.97 -10.49
CA SER A 37 12.09 -12.77 -10.13
C SER A 37 12.40 -12.75 -8.63
N THR A 38 11.83 -11.81 -7.88
CA THR A 38 12.04 -11.66 -6.44
C THR A 38 11.08 -12.54 -5.66
N LYS A 39 11.61 -13.49 -4.87
CA LYS A 39 10.78 -14.32 -3.99
C LYS A 39 10.20 -13.47 -2.84
N PRO A 40 8.85 -13.33 -2.72
CA PRO A 40 8.26 -12.39 -1.77
C PRO A 40 8.36 -12.85 -0.31
N ASN A 41 8.52 -14.15 -0.02
CA ASN A 41 8.67 -14.71 1.32
C ASN A 41 7.74 -14.03 2.38
N PRO A 42 6.41 -14.09 2.19
CA PRO A 42 5.48 -13.40 3.05
C PRO A 42 5.50 -14.02 4.45
N LYS A 43 5.49 -13.16 5.48
CA LYS A 43 5.42 -13.56 6.89
C LYS A 43 4.36 -12.73 7.59
N LEU A 44 3.38 -13.39 8.19
CA LEU A 44 2.38 -12.77 9.05
C LEU A 44 2.82 -12.95 10.51
N VAL A 45 3.12 -11.85 11.19
CA VAL A 45 3.41 -11.84 12.63
C VAL A 45 2.16 -11.32 13.34
N PRO A 46 1.57 -12.05 14.30
CA PRO A 46 0.45 -11.53 15.08
C PRO A 46 0.83 -10.20 15.75
N SER A 47 0.00 -9.18 15.58
CA SER A 47 0.23 -7.89 16.23
C SER A 47 -0.24 -7.93 17.69
N GLU A 48 0.34 -7.08 18.54
CA GLU A 48 -0.12 -6.87 19.91
C GLU A 48 -1.50 -6.20 19.96
N PHE A 49 -1.89 -5.49 18.90
CA PHE A 49 -3.22 -4.90 18.78
C PHE A 49 -4.28 -5.98 18.51
N ILE A 50 -5.14 -6.23 19.50
CA ILE A 50 -6.17 -7.26 19.43
C ILE A 50 -7.58 -6.67 19.32
N THR A 51 -8.46 -7.38 18.62
CA THR A 51 -9.89 -7.03 18.55
C THR A 51 -10.76 -8.29 18.66
N PRO A 52 -12.03 -8.15 19.06
CA PRO A 52 -12.92 -9.31 19.16
C PRO A 52 -13.30 -9.89 17.79
N PHE A 53 -13.37 -9.08 16.72
CA PHE A 53 -13.91 -9.50 15.41
C PHE A 53 -12.88 -9.64 14.29
N ALA A 54 -11.68 -9.05 14.41
CA ALA A 54 -10.62 -9.14 13.40
C ALA A 54 -9.29 -9.62 14.02
N LYS A 55 -8.52 -10.36 13.22
CA LYS A 55 -7.12 -10.70 13.49
C LYS A 55 -6.25 -9.63 12.84
N CYS A 56 -5.31 -9.10 13.61
CA CYS A 56 -4.36 -8.07 13.15
C CYS A 56 -2.97 -8.68 13.10
N TYR A 57 -2.25 -8.43 12.02
CA TYR A 57 -0.93 -8.96 11.76
C TYR A 57 -0.03 -7.88 11.18
N ASP A 58 1.22 -7.85 11.61
CA ASP A 58 2.28 -7.18 10.88
C ASP A 58 2.72 -8.13 9.76
N LEU A 59 2.33 -7.78 8.52
CA LEU A 59 2.69 -8.51 7.30
C LEU A 59 4.04 -7.98 6.81
N TYR A 60 4.96 -8.89 6.55
CA TYR A 60 6.22 -8.57 5.92
C TYR A 60 6.38 -9.36 4.63
N PHE A 61 6.89 -8.72 3.57
CA PHE A 61 7.28 -9.37 2.31
C PHE A 61 8.56 -8.74 1.75
N THR A 62 9.24 -9.45 0.85
CA THR A 62 10.49 -9.01 0.23
C THR A 62 10.17 -8.37 -1.11
N GLY A 63 10.54 -7.10 -1.27
CA GLY A 63 10.46 -6.39 -2.54
C GLY A 63 11.77 -6.42 -3.32
N VAL A 64 11.80 -5.74 -4.48
CA VAL A 64 13.00 -5.57 -5.31
C VAL A 64 14.20 -5.09 -4.51
N LYS A 65 15.40 -5.50 -4.94
CA LYS A 65 16.68 -5.35 -4.22
C LYS A 65 16.71 -5.98 -2.81
N GLY A 66 15.77 -6.86 -2.49
CA GLY A 66 15.74 -7.61 -1.23
C GLY A 66 15.22 -6.84 -0.01
N ALA A 67 14.69 -5.64 -0.18
CA ALA A 67 14.15 -4.85 0.94
C ALA A 67 12.96 -5.54 1.61
N ARG A 68 12.93 -5.59 2.95
CA ARG A 68 11.74 -6.05 3.68
C ARG A 68 10.72 -4.93 3.84
N ILE A 69 9.56 -5.17 3.24
CA ILE A 69 8.42 -4.26 3.24
C ILE A 69 7.43 -4.72 4.28
N HIS A 70 6.94 -3.76 5.05
CA HIS A 70 5.95 -3.95 6.09
C HIS A 70 4.58 -3.43 5.64
N ALA A 71 3.53 -4.13 6.06
CA ALA A 71 2.15 -3.67 5.97
C ALA A 71 1.35 -4.13 7.19
N LYS A 72 0.48 -3.27 7.71
CA LYS A 72 -0.54 -3.69 8.67
C LYS A 72 -1.62 -4.49 7.94
N PHE A 73 -1.90 -5.70 8.40
CA PHE A 73 -2.83 -6.62 7.77
C PHE A 73 -3.96 -7.01 8.72
N LEU A 74 -5.20 -6.76 8.33
CA LEU A 74 -6.40 -7.06 9.12
C LEU A 74 -7.27 -8.05 8.36
N LYS A 75 -7.67 -9.12 9.06
CA LYS A 75 -8.51 -10.19 8.53
C LYS A 75 -9.68 -10.44 9.48
N PRO A 76 -10.95 -10.38 9.05
CA PRO A 76 -12.07 -10.75 9.90
C PRO A 76 -11.94 -12.22 10.35
N LYS A 77 -12.29 -12.53 11.62
CA LYS A 77 -11.99 -13.84 12.22
C LYS A 77 -12.75 -15.00 11.57
N ASN A 78 -14.01 -14.77 11.24
CA ASN A 78 -14.94 -15.82 10.80
C ASN A 78 -15.16 -15.74 9.29
N ILE A 79 -14.07 -15.89 8.51
CA ILE A 79 -14.17 -15.94 7.05
C ILE A 79 -13.87 -17.36 6.58
N ASP A 80 -14.87 -17.97 5.96
CA ASP A 80 -14.88 -19.31 5.38
C ASP A 80 -14.81 -19.28 3.85
N LYS A 81 -15.06 -18.10 3.26
CA LYS A 81 -15.04 -17.84 1.82
C LYS A 81 -14.12 -16.66 1.49
N PRO A 82 -13.65 -16.54 0.24
CA PRO A 82 -12.94 -15.35 -0.22
C PRO A 82 -13.69 -14.06 0.12
N ARG A 83 -12.95 -13.04 0.53
CA ARG A 83 -13.50 -11.74 0.91
C ARG A 83 -12.85 -10.65 0.05
N PRO A 84 -13.57 -9.55 -0.22
CA PRO A 84 -12.96 -8.41 -0.87
C PRO A 84 -11.83 -7.84 0.00
N ALA A 85 -10.82 -7.27 -0.64
CA ALA A 85 -9.66 -6.69 0.01
C ALA A 85 -9.54 -5.19 -0.30
N ILE A 86 -9.01 -4.43 0.65
CA ILE A 86 -8.65 -3.02 0.51
C ILE A 86 -7.16 -2.87 0.76
N LEU A 87 -6.47 -2.26 -0.20
CA LEU A 87 -5.08 -1.84 -0.07
C LEU A 87 -5.05 -0.34 0.25
N GLN A 88 -4.40 0.04 1.34
CA GLN A 88 -4.28 1.44 1.77
C GLN A 88 -2.83 1.90 1.66
N PHE A 89 -2.66 3.13 1.16
CA PHE A 89 -1.39 3.83 1.07
C PHE A 89 -1.48 5.13 1.87
N HIS A 90 -0.38 5.53 2.51
CA HIS A 90 -0.33 6.73 3.35
C HIS A 90 0.23 7.94 2.60
N GLY A 91 0.07 9.13 3.19
CA GLY A 91 0.62 10.37 2.67
C GLY A 91 2.14 10.45 2.83
N TYR A 92 2.76 11.39 2.11
CA TYR A 92 4.22 11.55 2.13
C TYR A 92 4.77 11.78 3.55
N SER A 93 5.87 11.10 3.88
CA SER A 93 6.58 11.07 5.17
C SER A 93 5.88 10.38 6.35
N ASP A 94 4.63 9.94 6.19
CA ASP A 94 3.85 9.28 7.24
C ASP A 94 4.12 7.76 7.30
N ASN A 95 3.22 7.00 7.91
CA ASN A 95 3.14 5.54 7.91
C ASN A 95 1.71 5.04 7.77
N SER A 96 1.52 3.73 7.84
CA SER A 96 0.22 3.04 7.76
C SER A 96 -0.80 3.48 8.82
N GLY A 97 -0.40 4.29 9.81
CA GLY A 97 -1.27 4.93 10.79
C GLY A 97 -1.90 3.93 11.76
N SER A 98 -2.90 4.38 12.52
CA SER A 98 -3.49 3.56 13.58
C SER A 98 -4.33 2.38 13.05
N TRP A 99 -4.36 1.28 13.81
CA TRP A 99 -5.17 0.09 13.50
C TRP A 99 -6.67 0.40 13.48
N GLN A 100 -7.11 1.28 14.39
CA GLN A 100 -8.51 1.67 14.58
C GLN A 100 -9.14 2.22 13.30
N ARG A 101 -8.37 2.98 12.49
CA ARG A 101 -8.85 3.56 11.22
C ARG A 101 -9.18 2.51 10.15
N LYS A 102 -8.74 1.26 10.31
CA LYS A 102 -9.04 0.15 9.39
C LYS A 102 -10.21 -0.72 9.85
N LEU A 103 -10.63 -0.58 11.11
CA LEU A 103 -11.61 -1.48 11.71
C LEU A 103 -13.00 -1.39 11.08
N GLY A 104 -13.41 -0.21 10.59
CA GLY A 104 -14.68 -0.07 9.88
C GLY A 104 -14.79 -0.99 8.67
N TYR A 105 -13.74 -1.07 7.85
CA TYR A 105 -13.68 -1.98 6.69
C TYR A 105 -13.66 -3.45 7.11
N ALA A 106 -12.86 -3.79 8.12
CA ALA A 106 -12.83 -5.16 8.65
C ALA A 106 -14.19 -5.59 9.23
N ALA A 107 -14.92 -4.67 9.89
CA ALA A 107 -16.28 -4.91 10.39
C ALA A 107 -17.29 -5.10 9.24
N SER A 108 -17.11 -4.40 8.12
CA SER A 108 -17.84 -4.67 6.86
C SER A 108 -17.39 -5.96 6.15
N GLY A 109 -16.44 -6.69 6.74
CA GLY A 109 -15.98 -7.98 6.28
C GLY A 109 -14.96 -7.93 5.14
N PHE A 110 -14.26 -6.81 4.96
CA PHE A 110 -13.10 -6.71 4.07
C PHE A 110 -11.84 -7.20 4.77
N VAL A 111 -10.90 -7.73 3.99
CA VAL A 111 -9.49 -7.84 4.39
C VAL A 111 -8.81 -6.51 4.10
N VAL A 112 -7.95 -6.02 4.98
CA VAL A 112 -7.26 -4.74 4.78
C VAL A 112 -5.76 -4.93 4.87
N ALA A 113 -5.01 -4.39 3.91
CA ALA A 113 -3.55 -4.28 3.99
C ALA A 113 -3.16 -2.79 3.83
N ALA A 114 -2.47 -2.22 4.81
CA ALA A 114 -1.99 -0.84 4.77
C ALA A 114 -0.46 -0.85 4.77
N MET A 115 0.14 -0.54 3.63
CA MET A 115 1.59 -0.66 3.42
C MET A 115 2.32 0.55 3.98
N ASP A 116 3.47 0.32 4.62
CA ASP A 116 4.43 1.38 4.92
C ASP A 116 5.36 1.58 3.72
N CYS A 117 5.50 2.81 3.23
CA CYS A 117 6.46 3.15 2.19
C CYS A 117 7.90 3.01 2.71
N ARG A 118 8.83 2.59 1.84
CA ARG A 118 10.25 2.42 2.16
C ARG A 118 10.85 3.72 2.69
N GLY A 119 11.60 3.63 3.80
CA GLY A 119 12.37 4.75 4.34
C GLY A 119 11.54 5.93 4.89
N GLN A 120 10.22 5.78 5.01
CA GLN A 120 9.34 6.79 5.61
C GLN A 120 9.05 6.47 7.08
N GLY A 121 7.98 7.00 7.66
CA GLY A 121 7.70 6.91 9.10
C GLY A 121 7.28 5.53 9.61
N GLY A 122 7.39 4.47 8.79
CA GLY A 122 6.91 3.12 9.08
C GLY A 122 8.04 2.12 9.30
N LEU A 123 7.72 0.83 9.17
CA LEU A 123 8.68 -0.26 9.43
C LEU A 123 9.33 -0.83 8.16
N SER A 124 9.04 -0.28 6.98
CA SER A 124 9.59 -0.75 5.71
C SER A 124 11.04 -0.29 5.51
N GLU A 125 11.90 -1.23 5.13
CA GLU A 125 13.28 -0.96 4.81
C GLU A 125 13.43 -0.18 3.51
N ASP A 126 14.42 0.72 3.48
CA ASP A 126 15.00 1.23 2.24
C ASP A 126 16.41 0.66 2.06
N LYS A 127 16.73 0.21 0.85
CA LYS A 127 18.00 -0.43 0.50
C LYS A 127 18.77 0.33 -0.59
N GLY A 128 18.28 1.51 -1.02
CA GLY A 128 18.91 2.35 -2.06
C GLY A 128 18.45 2.00 -3.46
#